data_AF-A0A674C9Z3-F1
#
_entry.id   AF-A0A674C9Z3-F1
#
_cell.length_a   1.000
_cell.length_b   1.000
_cell.length_c   1.000
_cell.angle_alpha   90.00
_cell.angle_beta   90.00
_cell.angle_gamma   90.00
#
_symmetry.space_group_name_H-M   'P 1'
#
loop_
_entity.id
_entity.type
_entity.pdbx_description
1 polymer ?
#
loop_
_entity_poly.entity_id
_entity_poly.type
_entity_poly.pdbx_seq_one_letter_code
_entity_poly.pdbx_strand_id
1 'polypeptide(L)'
;LDAVTFWAQNVNDDQAIENIRNALADKCPTAQRLLGTPNPQKIYGAVFSEDSCWYRCKVLQQTDNFHVSYIDYGNTEFVSRSALVELPGELQSPCLAKKYKFWGFNVSTDQNSAHFLQVLCSSPCHSCLCLTK
;
A
#
# COMPACT_ATOMS: atom_id res chain seq x y z
N LEU A 1 -5.07 -6.89 12.13
CA LEU A 1 -5.62 -5.54 12.33
C LEU A 1 -6.79 -5.63 13.30
N ASP A 2 -7.00 -4.65 14.17
CA ASP A 2 -8.27 -4.54 14.90
C ASP A 2 -9.38 -4.24 13.88
N ALA A 3 -10.58 -4.80 14.07
CA ALA A 3 -11.67 -4.73 13.08
C ALA A 3 -12.19 -3.28 12.82
N VAL A 4 -11.62 -2.30 13.52
CA VAL A 4 -11.98 -0.89 13.47
C VAL A 4 -10.99 -0.05 12.65
N THR A 5 -9.87 -0.62 12.22
CA THR A 5 -8.84 0.09 11.46
C THR A 5 -8.78 -0.40 10.03
N PHE A 6 -8.82 0.53 9.07
CA PHE A 6 -8.82 0.22 7.65
C PHE A 6 -8.06 1.29 6.85
N TRP A 7 -7.71 0.94 5.61
CA TRP A 7 -7.15 1.88 4.65
C TRP A 7 -8.22 2.28 3.64
N ALA A 8 -8.20 3.54 3.23
CA ALA A 8 -9.07 4.02 2.17
C ALA A 8 -8.36 5.04 1.29
N GLN A 9 -8.76 5.07 0.02
CA GLN A 9 -8.38 6.08 -0.98
C GLN A 9 -9.51 7.09 -1.14
N ASN A 10 -9.19 8.32 -1.55
CA ASN A 10 -10.21 9.27 -1.97
C ASN A 10 -10.69 8.92 -3.38
N VAL A 11 -12.01 8.90 -3.60
CA VAL A 11 -12.59 8.59 -4.93
C VAL A 11 -12.18 9.59 -6.03
N ASN A 12 -11.77 10.80 -5.66
CA ASN A 12 -11.29 11.79 -6.62
C ASN A 12 -9.83 11.53 -7.05
N ASP A 13 -9.11 10.62 -6.39
CA ASP A 13 -7.73 10.28 -6.71
C ASP A 13 -7.64 9.10 -7.72
N ASP A 14 -8.76 8.59 -8.22
CA ASP A 14 -8.80 7.44 -9.16
C ASP A 14 -7.90 7.65 -10.38
N GLN A 15 -7.94 8.85 -10.98
CA GLN A 15 -7.07 9.18 -12.11
C GLN A 15 -5.59 9.22 -11.72
N ALA A 16 -5.27 9.66 -10.50
CA ALA A 16 -3.90 9.69 -10.00
C ALA A 16 -3.37 8.26 -9.76
N ILE A 17 -4.19 7.38 -9.20
CA ILE A 17 -3.87 5.94 -9.03
C ILE A 17 -3.56 5.31 -10.39
N GLU A 18 -4.41 5.55 -11.38
CA GLU A 18 -4.24 4.97 -12.71
C GLU A 18 -2.98 5.51 -13.40
N ASN A 19 -2.70 6.81 -13.28
CA ASN A 19 -1.48 7.40 -13.81
C ASN A 19 -0.21 6.81 -13.17
N ILE A 20 -0.21 6.63 -11.85
CA ILE A 20 0.90 6.00 -11.12
C ILE A 20 1.06 4.54 -11.56
N ARG A 21 -0.03 3.77 -11.64
CA ARG A 21 -0.02 2.37 -12.09
C ARG A 21 0.63 2.23 -13.46
N ASN A 22 0.20 3.05 -14.42
CA ASN A 22 0.73 3.02 -15.79
C ASN A 22 2.20 3.42 -15.84
N ALA A 23 2.60 4.48 -15.11
CA ALA A 23 3.99 4.90 -15.04
C ALA A 23 4.90 3.84 -14.41
N LEU A 24 4.43 3.11 -13.39
CA LEU A 24 5.18 2.01 -12.79
C LEU A 24 5.34 0.83 -13.74
N ALA A 25 4.26 0.44 -14.44
CA ALA A 25 4.28 -0.67 -15.39
C ALA A 25 5.27 -0.41 -16.54
N ASP A 26 5.36 0.84 -17.01
CA ASP A 26 6.30 1.27 -18.05
C ASP A 26 7.74 1.30 -17.55
N LYS A 27 8.00 1.92 -16.38
CA LYS A 27 9.35 2.28 -15.95
C LYS A 27 10.05 1.24 -15.09
N CYS A 28 9.33 0.55 -14.21
CA CYS A 28 9.94 -0.35 -13.23
C CYS A 28 10.62 -1.61 -13.79
N PRO A 29 10.15 -2.24 -14.90
CA PRO A 29 10.80 -3.44 -15.44
C PRO A 29 12.29 -3.22 -15.78
N THR A 30 12.64 -2.02 -16.23
CA THR A 30 14.01 -1.63 -16.62
C THR A 30 14.69 -0.71 -15.60
N ALA A 31 14.04 -0.40 -14.48
CA ALA A 31 14.57 0.50 -13.48
C ALA A 31 15.77 -0.11 -12.74
N GLN A 32 16.64 0.77 -12.22
CA GLN A 32 17.78 0.36 -11.42
C GLN A 32 17.31 -0.33 -10.13
N ARG A 33 17.81 -1.54 -9.90
CA ARG A 33 17.60 -2.27 -8.65
C ARG A 33 18.32 -1.55 -7.51
N LEU A 34 17.67 -1.48 -6.35
CA LEU A 34 18.32 -0.94 -5.16
C LEU A 34 19.54 -1.80 -4.80
N LEU A 35 20.70 -1.16 -4.70
CA LEU A 35 21.93 -1.80 -4.23
C LEU A 35 22.21 -1.29 -2.81
N GLY A 36 22.10 -2.17 -1.82
CA GLY A 36 22.44 -1.88 -0.43
C GLY A 36 21.25 -1.43 0.42
N THR A 37 21.48 -0.43 1.28
CA THR A 37 20.53 -0.02 2.32
C THR A 37 19.51 0.98 1.79
N PRO A 38 18.19 0.72 1.92
CA PRO A 38 17.16 1.67 1.55
C PRO A 38 17.20 2.93 2.42
N ASN A 39 17.08 4.08 1.77
CA ASN A 39 16.79 5.35 2.44
C ASN A 39 15.33 5.37 2.94
N PRO A 40 15.07 5.57 4.25
CA PRO A 40 13.72 5.60 4.83
C PRO A 40 12.80 6.71 4.31
N GLN A 41 13.36 7.77 3.70
CA GLN A 41 12.59 8.90 3.16
C GLN A 41 12.14 8.68 1.71
N LYS A 42 12.73 7.70 1.02
CA LYS A 42 12.43 7.40 -0.39
C LYS A 42 11.28 6.40 -0.54
N ILE A 43 10.62 6.48 -1.68
CA ILE A 43 9.64 5.51 -2.18
C ILE A 43 10.34 4.65 -3.23
N TYR A 44 10.08 3.35 -3.19
CA TYR A 44 10.62 2.35 -4.11
C TYR A 44 9.50 1.67 -4.89
N GLY A 45 9.86 0.98 -5.97
CA GLY A 45 8.97 0.08 -6.69
C GLY A 45 9.19 -1.37 -6.23
N ALA A 46 8.12 -2.12 -6.05
CA ALA A 46 8.16 -3.56 -5.84
C ALA A 46 6.96 -4.23 -6.53
N VAL A 47 7.11 -5.51 -6.86
CA VAL A 47 6.02 -6.32 -7.40
C VAL A 47 5.25 -6.94 -6.23
N PHE A 48 3.93 -6.79 -6.24
CA PHE A 48 3.05 -7.49 -5.29
C PHE A 48 2.81 -8.92 -5.77
N SER A 49 3.01 -9.91 -4.89
CA SER A 49 2.99 -11.31 -5.29
C SER A 49 1.63 -11.81 -5.77
N GLU A 50 0.52 -11.27 -5.25
CA GLU A 50 -0.82 -11.78 -5.53
C GLU A 50 -1.29 -11.48 -6.96
N ASP A 51 -0.93 -10.32 -7.52
CA ASP A 51 -1.35 -9.90 -8.86
C ASP A 51 -0.19 -9.65 -9.83
N SER A 52 1.06 -9.83 -9.38
CA SER A 52 2.27 -9.65 -10.17
C SER A 52 2.41 -8.25 -10.79
N CYS A 53 1.74 -7.24 -10.24
CA CYS A 53 1.82 -5.85 -10.70
C CYS A 53 2.83 -5.03 -9.89
N TRP A 54 3.32 -3.94 -10.47
CA TRP A 54 4.23 -3.00 -9.82
C TRP A 54 3.49 -1.98 -8.95
N TYR A 55 4.03 -1.71 -7.77
CA TYR A 55 3.47 -0.79 -6.80
C TYR A 55 4.54 0.10 -6.15
N ARG A 56 4.11 1.26 -5.66
CA ARG A 56 4.95 2.11 -4.81
C ARG A 56 4.96 1.55 -3.40
N CYS A 57 6.15 1.44 -2.81
CA CYS A 57 6.31 0.96 -1.45
C CYS A 57 7.35 1.74 -0.65
N LYS A 58 7.20 1.71 0.68
CA LYS A 58 8.23 2.13 1.64
C LYS A 58 8.72 0.92 2.42
N VAL A 59 10.02 0.91 2.71
CA VAL A 59 10.63 -0.12 3.57
C VAL A 59 10.33 0.22 5.03
N LEU A 60 9.65 -0.69 5.72
CA LEU A 60 9.35 -0.58 7.14
C LEU A 60 10.48 -1.15 7.98
N GLN A 61 11.01 -2.30 7.57
CA GLN A 61 12.08 -3.02 8.28
C GLN A 61 12.98 -3.74 7.28
N GLN A 62 14.25 -3.88 7.64
CA GLN A 62 15.24 -4.63 6.88
C GLN A 62 15.80 -5.72 7.77
N THR A 63 15.53 -6.98 7.41
CA THR A 63 16.11 -8.17 8.03
C THR A 63 16.83 -8.97 6.93
N ASP A 64 16.52 -10.25 6.79
CA ASP A 64 16.91 -11.09 5.66
C ASP A 64 16.20 -10.63 4.37
N ASN A 65 14.94 -10.22 4.51
CA ASN A 65 14.10 -9.62 3.47
C ASN A 65 13.73 -8.18 3.82
N PHE A 66 13.12 -7.47 2.86
CA PHE A 66 12.52 -6.17 3.13
C PHE A 66 11.05 -6.35 3.50
N HIS A 67 10.66 -5.88 4.68
CA HIS A 67 9.25 -5.70 5.02
C HIS A 67 8.81 -4.35 4.44
N VAL A 68 7.91 -4.37 3.47
CA VAL A 68 7.44 -3.18 2.76
C VAL A 68 5.96 -2.90 3.03
N SER A 69 5.59 -1.63 2.94
CA SER A 69 4.19 -1.19 2.86
C SER A 69 3.92 -0.59 1.49
N TYR A 70 2.89 -1.09 0.81
CA TYR A 70 2.39 -0.54 -0.43
C TYR A 70 1.60 0.72 -0.14
N ILE A 71 2.23 1.88 -0.30
CA ILE A 71 1.76 3.12 0.31
C ILE A 71 0.43 3.62 -0.26
N ASP A 72 0.09 3.20 -1.48
CA ASP A 72 -1.16 3.59 -2.13
C ASP A 72 -2.32 2.69 -1.73
N TYR A 73 -2.09 1.56 -1.06
CA TYR A 73 -3.11 0.57 -0.72
C TYR A 73 -3.14 0.22 0.78
N GLY A 74 -2.02 0.42 1.48
CA GLY A 74 -1.89 0.22 2.92
C GLY A 74 -1.58 -1.21 3.37
N ASN A 75 -1.60 -2.18 2.45
CA ASN A 75 -1.15 -3.54 2.71
C ASN A 75 0.38 -3.64 2.77
N THR A 76 0.88 -4.77 3.26
CA THR A 76 2.30 -5.00 3.55
C THR A 76 2.74 -6.38 3.09
N GLU A 77 4.01 -6.52 2.72
CA GLU A 77 4.58 -7.78 2.27
C GLU A 77 6.06 -7.88 2.63
N PHE A 78 6.58 -9.11 2.73
CA PHE A 78 8.02 -9.36 2.74
C PHE A 78 8.50 -9.66 1.32
N VAL A 79 9.41 -8.83 0.80
CA VAL A 79 10.00 -8.99 -0.53
C VAL A 79 11.50 -9.24 -0.45
N SER A 80 12.06 -9.90 -1.46
CA SER A 80 13.50 -10.19 -1.50
C SER A 80 14.34 -8.92 -1.56
N ARG A 81 15.62 -9.01 -1.18
CA ARG A 81 16.55 -7.86 -1.24
C ARG A 81 16.80 -7.34 -2.66
N SER A 82 16.53 -8.14 -3.68
CA SER A 82 16.65 -7.75 -5.09
C SER A 82 15.32 -7.25 -5.70
N ALA A 83 14.22 -7.30 -4.94
CA ALA A 83 12.90 -6.94 -5.47
C ALA A 83 12.74 -5.43 -5.70
N LEU A 84 13.40 -4.60 -4.87
CA LEU A 84 13.21 -3.15 -4.90
C LEU A 84 13.90 -2.50 -6.10
N VAL A 85 13.19 -1.56 -6.74
CA VAL A 85 13.74 -0.63 -7.75
C VAL A 85 13.66 0.81 -7.27
N GLU A 86 14.63 1.62 -7.69
CA GLU A 86 14.58 3.07 -7.54
C GLU A 86 13.47 3.66 -8.42
N LEU A 87 12.70 4.60 -7.88
CA LEU A 87 11.68 5.31 -8.63
C LEU A 87 12.13 6.74 -8.97
N PRO A 88 11.81 7.23 -10.18
CA PRO A 88 12.11 8.60 -10.58
C PRO A 88 11.30 9.62 -9.76
N GLY A 89 11.74 10.88 -9.78
CA GLY A 89 11.24 11.93 -8.88
C GLY A 89 9.73 12.18 -8.97
N GLU A 90 9.15 12.05 -10.16
CA GLU A 90 7.70 12.18 -10.38
C GLU A 90 6.86 11.12 -9.65
N LEU A 91 7.44 9.98 -9.28
CA LEU A 91 6.78 8.92 -8.53
C LEU A 91 7.05 8.99 -7.02
N GLN A 92 7.80 10.00 -6.56
CA GLN A 92 8.09 10.25 -5.13
C GLN A 92 7.00 11.10 -4.43
N SER A 93 5.83 11.26 -5.05
CA SER A 93 4.70 12.01 -4.49
C SER A 93 4.09 11.33 -3.24
N PRO A 94 3.31 12.06 -2.40
CA PRO A 94 2.66 11.48 -1.23
C PRO A 94 1.78 10.25 -1.52
N CYS A 95 1.54 9.46 -0.47
CA CYS A 95 0.73 8.25 -0.54
C CYS A 95 -0.77 8.57 -0.73
N LEU A 96 -1.47 7.72 -1.49
CA LEU A 96 -2.90 7.91 -1.77
C LEU A 96 -3.82 7.18 -0.78
N ALA A 97 -3.34 6.12 -0.11
CA ALA A 97 -4.09 5.50 0.98
C ALA A 97 -3.89 6.27 2.30
N LYS A 98 -4.99 6.45 3.02
CA LYS A 98 -5.01 6.97 4.39
C LYS A 98 -5.56 5.91 5.34
N LYS A 99 -4.99 5.85 6.53
CA LYS A 99 -5.39 4.93 7.59
C LYS A 99 -6.46 5.59 8.45
N TYR A 100 -7.59 4.90 8.62
CA TYR A 100 -8.72 5.35 9.41
C TYR A 100 -8.97 4.39 10.56
N LYS A 101 -9.56 4.92 11.64
CA LYS A 101 -10.02 4.14 12.78
C LYS A 101 -11.42 4.59 13.16
N PHE A 102 -12.37 3.67 13.29
CA PHE A 102 -13.69 3.99 13.81
C PHE A 102 -13.60 4.43 15.26
N TRP A 103 -14.05 5.65 15.52
CA TRP A 103 -14.08 6.21 16.86
C TRP A 103 -15.28 5.65 17.64
N GLY A 104 -15.10 5.37 18.93
CA GLY A 104 -16.17 4.87 19.81
C GLY A 104 -16.41 3.35 19.79
N PHE A 105 -15.68 2.58 18.97
CA PHE A 105 -15.74 1.12 18.98
C PHE A 105 -14.49 0.52 19.64
N ASN A 106 -14.68 -0.27 20.69
CA ASN A 106 -13.64 -1.07 21.33
C ASN A 106 -13.98 -2.53 21.07
N VAL A 107 -13.38 -3.13 20.04
CA VAL A 107 -13.64 -4.52 19.67
C VAL A 107 -12.89 -5.41 20.66
N SER A 108 -13.63 -6.08 21.55
CA SER A 108 -13.08 -7.20 22.32
C SER A 108 -12.65 -8.29 21.34
N THR A 109 -11.48 -8.88 21.58
CA THR A 109 -10.71 -9.70 20.64
C THR A 109 -11.37 -11.01 20.16
N ASP A 110 -12.64 -11.27 20.50
CA ASP A 110 -13.27 -12.59 20.39
C ASP A 110 -14.38 -12.74 19.34
N GLN A 111 -14.71 -11.71 18.55
CA GLN A 111 -15.73 -11.85 17.49
C GLN A 111 -15.22 -11.54 16.09
N ASN A 112 -15.48 -12.49 15.18
CA ASN A 112 -15.24 -12.53 13.73
C ASN A 112 -14.99 -11.14 13.07
N SER A 113 -13.75 -10.68 13.18
CA SER A 113 -13.29 -9.40 12.63
C SER A 113 -13.42 -9.34 11.11
N ALA A 114 -13.33 -10.49 10.42
CA ALA A 114 -13.46 -10.59 8.97
C ALA A 114 -14.86 -10.19 8.46
N HIS A 115 -15.93 -10.67 9.11
CA HIS A 115 -17.31 -10.32 8.72
C HIS A 115 -17.61 -8.84 8.99
N PHE A 116 -17.08 -8.30 10.09
CA PHE A 116 -17.24 -6.89 10.43
C PHE A 116 -16.51 -5.96 9.45
N LEU A 117 -15.27 -6.30 9.07
CA LEU A 117 -14.51 -5.55 8.06
C LEU A 117 -15.22 -5.57 6.69
N GLN A 118 -15.84 -6.69 6.30
CA GLN A 118 -16.61 -6.78 5.06
C GLN A 118 -17.83 -5.84 5.07
N VAL A 119 -18.57 -5.75 6.17
CA VAL A 119 -19.72 -4.84 6.31
C VAL A 119 -19.30 -3.37 6.29
N LEU A 120 -18.17 -3.02 6.91
CA LEU A 120 -17.63 -1.66 6.88
C LEU A 120 -17.15 -1.25 5.49
N CYS A 121 -16.46 -2.14 4.78
CA CYS A 121 -16.05 -1.89 3.39
C CYS A 121 -17.25 -1.79 2.43
N SER A 122 -18.40 -2.36 2.79
CA SER A 122 -19.64 -2.31 2.01
C SER A 122 -20.50 -1.06 2.29
N SER A 123 -20.16 -0.25 3.30
CA SER A 123 -20.88 0.98 3.62
C SER A 123 -20.35 2.13 2.76
N PRO A 124 -21.16 2.71 1.85
CA PRO A 124 -20.67 3.73 0.94
C PRO A 124 -20.35 5.02 1.70
N CYS A 125 -19.06 5.32 1.85
CA CYS A 125 -18.61 6.68 2.08
C CYS A 125 -18.54 7.36 0.72
N HIS A 126 -19.31 8.43 0.49
CA HIS A 126 -19.37 9.12 -0.80
C HIS A 126 -18.02 9.67 -1.29
N SER A 127 -17.02 9.74 -0.41
CA SER A 127 -15.70 10.30 -0.70
C SER A 127 -14.54 9.30 -0.58
N CYS A 128 -14.76 8.08 -0.07
CA CYS A 128 -13.67 7.13 0.21
C CYS A 128 -14.00 5.70 -0.24
N LEU A 129 -13.05 5.07 -0.93
CA LEU A 129 -13.08 3.65 -1.26
C LEU A 129 -12.28 2.86 -0.22
N CYS A 130 -12.94 1.97 0.53
CA CYS A 130 -12.25 1.06 1.46
C CYS A 130 -11.42 0.03 0.68
N LEU A 131 -10.18 -0.18 1.11
CA LEU A 131 -9.22 -1.05 0.43
C LEU A 131 -9.18 -2.42 1.13
N THR A 132 -9.34 -3.49 0.35
CA THR A 132 -9.30 -4.88 0.82
C THR A 132 -8.12 -5.67 0.28
N LYS A 133 -7.16 -5.00 -0.36
CA LYS A 133 -5.88 -5.59 -0.75
C LYS A 133 -4.97 -5.83 0.46
#